data_AF-A0A2T3ZS19-F1
#
_entry.id   AF-A0A2T3ZS19-F1
#
_cell.length_a   1.000
_cell.length_b   1.000
_cell.length_c   1.000
_cell.angle_alpha   90.00
_cell.angle_beta   90.00
_cell.angle_gamma   90.00
#
_symmetry.space_group_name_H-M   'P 1'
#
loop_
_entity.id
_entity.type
_entity.pdbx_description
1 polymer ?
#
loop_
_entity_poly.entity_id
_entity_poly.type
_entity_poly.pdbx_seq_one_letter_code
_entity_poly.pdbx_strand_id
1 'polypeptide(L)'
;MAGIRPIPLRIALALSFSITAWAHNPTVEWIKCPVGVTSPVECGQIQVPLDHATPDGETITLSLTRLQATNPGCGPRQGPYIEDGGPGEPNVQM
;
A
#
# COMPACT_ATOMS: atom_id res chain seq x y z
N MET A 1 -59.43 -31.19 17.79
CA MET A 1 -58.12 -31.88 17.60
C MET A 1 -57.32 -31.07 16.60
N ALA A 2 -56.46 -30.15 17.06
CA ALA A 2 -55.67 -29.28 16.20
C ALA A 2 -54.33 -29.96 15.89
N GLY A 3 -54.11 -30.29 14.61
CA GLY A 3 -52.89 -30.94 14.13
C GLY A 3 -51.73 -29.95 14.03
N ILE A 4 -50.63 -30.26 14.70
CA ILE A 4 -49.36 -29.54 14.62
C ILE A 4 -48.78 -29.77 13.22
N ARG A 5 -48.65 -28.70 12.42
CA ARG A 5 -47.92 -28.73 11.15
C ARG A 5 -46.44 -28.44 11.43
N PRO A 6 -45.50 -29.33 11.05
CA PRO A 6 -44.07 -29.05 11.23
C PRO A 6 -43.64 -27.96 10.23
N ILE A 7 -43.00 -26.92 10.75
CA ILE A 7 -42.41 -25.84 9.96
C ILE A 7 -41.10 -26.38 9.37
N PRO A 8 -40.89 -26.35 8.04
CA PRO A 8 -39.62 -26.77 7.47
C PRO A 8 -38.53 -25.75 7.83
N LEU A 9 -37.54 -26.21 8.58
CA LEU A 9 -36.35 -25.44 8.94
C LEU A 9 -35.55 -25.12 7.67
N ARG A 10 -35.70 -23.91 7.13
CA ARG A 10 -34.87 -23.42 6.05
C ARG A 10 -33.50 -23.04 6.62
N ILE A 11 -32.51 -23.90 6.40
CA ILE A 11 -31.10 -23.60 6.68
C ILE A 11 -30.68 -22.51 5.67
N ALA A 12 -30.71 -21.26 6.10
CA ALA A 12 -30.10 -20.17 5.34
C ALA A 12 -28.58 -20.28 5.55
N LEU A 13 -27.88 -20.83 4.56
CA LEU A 13 -26.42 -20.84 4.53
C LEU A 13 -25.95 -19.39 4.33
N ALA A 14 -25.71 -18.68 5.43
CA ALA A 14 -25.11 -17.35 5.40
C ALA A 14 -23.66 -17.50 4.92
N LEU A 15 -23.43 -17.25 3.62
CA LEU A 15 -22.09 -17.12 3.05
C LEU A 15 -21.39 -15.97 3.78
N SER A 16 -20.57 -16.36 4.74
CA SER A 16 -19.74 -15.44 5.53
C SER A 16 -18.56 -15.06 4.66
N PHE A 17 -18.69 -14.00 3.86
CA PHE A 17 -17.54 -13.38 3.21
C PHE A 17 -16.67 -12.78 4.31
N SER A 18 -15.59 -13.46 4.65
CA SER A 18 -14.56 -12.90 5.52
C SER A 18 -13.92 -11.73 4.75
N ILE A 19 -14.21 -10.51 5.17
CA ILE A 19 -13.51 -9.33 4.68
C ILE A 19 -12.16 -9.31 5.39
N THR A 20 -11.21 -10.13 4.94
CA THR A 20 -9.82 -9.94 5.32
C THR A 20 -9.37 -8.63 4.67
N ALA A 21 -9.36 -7.55 5.45
CA ALA A 21 -8.69 -6.32 5.04
C ALA A 21 -7.23 -6.67 4.77
N TRP A 22 -6.78 -6.44 3.54
CA TRP A 22 -5.40 -6.62 3.15
C TRP A 22 -4.54 -5.60 3.88
N ALA A 23 -3.89 -6.00 4.97
CA ALA A 23 -2.75 -5.28 5.52
C ALA A 23 -1.51 -5.59 4.65
N HIS A 24 -1.54 -5.17 3.38
CA HIS A 24 -0.33 -5.19 2.57
C HIS A 24 0.60 -4.12 3.14
N ASN A 25 1.70 -4.55 3.77
CA ASN A 25 2.73 -3.67 4.30
C ASN A 25 3.97 -3.77 3.39
N PRO A 26 3.90 -3.29 2.14
CA PRO A 26 5.02 -3.39 1.24
C PRO A 26 6.20 -2.62 1.82
N THR A 27 7.37 -3.26 1.84
CA THR A 27 8.62 -2.66 2.28
C THR A 27 9.37 -2.12 1.07
N VAL A 28 10.03 -0.97 1.23
CA VAL A 28 10.89 -0.41 0.20
C VAL A 28 12.32 -0.87 0.44
N GLU A 29 12.91 -1.54 -0.56
CA GLU A 29 14.35 -1.76 -0.60
C GLU A 29 15.03 -0.48 -1.10
N TRP A 30 15.93 0.07 -0.28
CA TRP A 30 16.62 1.31 -0.58
C TRP A 30 18.02 1.03 -1.11
N ILE A 31 18.32 1.61 -2.26
CA ILE A 31 19.58 1.46 -2.97
C ILE A 31 20.20 2.82 -3.31
N LYS A 32 21.46 2.81 -3.73
CA LYS A 32 22.06 3.99 -4.39
C LYS A 32 21.28 4.28 -5.66
N CYS A 33 20.97 5.55 -5.89
CA CYS A 33 20.29 5.95 -7.11
C CYS A 33 21.13 5.66 -8.37
N PRO A 34 20.49 5.32 -9.49
CA PRO A 34 21.13 5.26 -10.80
C PRO A 34 21.74 6.61 -11.22
N VAL A 35 22.56 6.58 -12.27
CA VAL A 35 23.13 7.81 -12.87
C VAL A 35 22.03 8.75 -13.37
N GLY A 36 22.22 10.06 -13.20
CA GLY A 36 21.23 11.10 -13.53
C GLY A 36 20.64 11.75 -12.28
N VAL A 37 20.20 10.94 -11.31
CA VAL A 37 19.57 11.47 -10.08
C VAL A 37 20.58 12.22 -9.21
N THR A 38 20.21 13.42 -8.78
CA THR A 38 21.06 14.27 -7.93
C THR A 38 21.23 13.68 -6.52
N SER A 39 22.47 13.31 -6.18
CA SER A 39 22.92 12.88 -4.85
C SER A 39 22.72 13.99 -3.80
N PRO A 40 22.43 13.70 -2.51
CA PRO A 40 22.69 12.45 -1.77
C PRO A 40 21.46 11.65 -1.36
N VAL A 41 20.51 11.46 -2.27
CA VAL A 41 19.32 10.62 -2.01
C VAL A 41 19.57 9.13 -2.30
N GLU A 42 18.83 8.28 -1.59
CA GLU A 42 18.61 6.88 -1.92
C GLU A 42 17.36 6.74 -2.79
N CYS A 43 17.33 5.70 -3.61
CA CYS A 43 16.19 5.38 -4.47
C CYS A 43 15.58 4.05 -4.03
N GLY A 44 14.28 3.91 -4.22
CA GLY A 44 13.54 2.69 -3.93
C GLY A 44 12.30 2.58 -4.79
N GLN A 45 11.71 1.39 -4.81
CA GLN A 45 10.47 1.13 -5.52
C GLN A 45 9.49 0.39 -4.63
N ILE A 46 8.20 0.59 -4.89
CA ILE A 46 7.12 -0.10 -4.21
C ILE A 46 6.04 -0.51 -5.22
N GLN A 47 5.52 -1.72 -5.08
CA GLN A 47 4.39 -2.18 -5.88
C GLN A 47 3.09 -1.94 -5.12
N VAL A 48 2.10 -1.38 -5.79
CA VAL A 48 0.77 -1.11 -5.24
C VAL A 48 -0.29 -1.60 -6.22
N PRO A 49 -1.48 -2.02 -5.77
CA PRO A 49 -2.55 -2.41 -6.68
C PRO A 49 -3.00 -1.20 -7.50
N LEU A 50 -3.24 -1.43 -8.80
CA LEU A 50 -3.82 -0.44 -9.71
C LEU A 50 -5.23 -0.06 -9.26
N ASP A 51 -6.00 -1.06 -8.80
CA ASP A 51 -7.32 -0.89 -8.20
C ASP A 51 -7.31 -1.40 -6.75
N HIS A 52 -7.42 -0.48 -5.79
CA HIS A 52 -7.45 -0.83 -4.37
C HIS A 52 -8.70 -1.62 -3.94
N ALA A 53 -9.80 -1.60 -4.72
CA ALA A 53 -10.95 -2.46 -4.47
C ALA A 53 -10.68 -3.93 -4.87
N THR A 54 -9.70 -4.14 -5.76
CA THR A 54 -9.25 -5.45 -6.22
C THR A 54 -7.75 -5.63 -5.91
N PRO A 55 -7.37 -5.77 -4.61
CA PRO A 55 -5.97 -5.72 -4.18
C PRO A 55 -5.09 -6.86 -4.73
N ASP A 56 -5.70 -7.96 -5.15
CA ASP A 56 -5.06 -9.10 -5.83
C ASP A 56 -4.95 -8.93 -7.36
N GLY A 57 -5.39 -7.80 -7.89
CA GLY A 57 -5.41 -7.51 -9.32
C GLY A 57 -4.07 -7.04 -9.88
N GLU A 58 -4.14 -6.26 -10.96
CA GLU A 58 -2.96 -5.65 -11.56
C GLU A 58 -2.26 -4.71 -10.56
N THR A 59 -0.93 -4.68 -10.59
CA THR A 59 -0.12 -3.79 -9.75
C THR A 59 0.69 -2.82 -10.60
N ILE A 60 0.88 -1.62 -10.09
CA ILE A 60 1.81 -0.61 -10.63
C ILE A 60 3.02 -0.43 -9.72
N THR A 61 4.12 0.05 -10.28
CA THR A 61 5.34 0.38 -9.53
C THR A 61 5.44 1.88 -9.34
N LEU A 62 5.58 2.31 -8.09
CA LEU A 62 5.90 3.69 -7.74
C LEU A 62 7.39 3.80 -7.41
N SER A 63 8.05 4.84 -7.93
CA SER A 63 9.44 5.16 -7.61
C SER A 63 9.51 6.20 -6.51
N LEU A 64 10.43 6.01 -5.56
CA LEU A 64 10.60 6.87 -4.39
C LEU A 64 12.06 7.29 -4.26
N THR A 65 12.30 8.51 -3.75
CA THR A 65 13.60 8.96 -3.26
C THR A 65 13.55 9.23 -1.77
N ARG A 66 14.68 9.04 -1.08
CA ARG A 66 14.82 9.30 0.35
C ARG A 66 16.14 9.99 0.66
N LEU A 67 16.07 11.15 1.30
CA LEU A 67 17.21 11.77 1.94
C LEU A 67 17.33 11.26 3.39
N GLN A 68 18.46 10.63 3.72
CA GLN A 68 18.70 10.11 5.06
C GLN A 68 18.89 11.23 6.08
N ALA A 69 18.34 11.04 7.28
CA ALA A 69 18.57 11.94 8.39
C ALA A 69 20.04 11.89 8.83
N THR A 70 20.63 13.04 9.12
CA THR A 70 22.06 13.15 9.44
C THR A 70 22.37 13.10 10.94
N ASN A 71 21.36 13.23 11.81
CA ASN A 71 21.54 13.26 13.27
C ASN A 71 21.12 11.94 13.95
N PRO A 72 22.08 11.05 14.30
CA PRO A 72 21.78 9.78 14.94
C PRO A 72 21.32 9.91 16.40
N GLY A 73 21.62 11.02 17.09
CA GLY A 73 21.31 11.22 18.52
C GLY A 73 19.83 11.43 18.83
N CYS A 74 19.00 11.54 17.78
CA CYS A 74 17.57 11.79 17.88
C CYS A 74 16.69 10.53 17.79
N GLY A 75 17.29 9.36 17.54
CA GLY A 75 16.59 8.15 17.14
C GLY A 75 16.02 8.22 15.71
N PRO A 76 15.52 7.11 15.16
CA PRO A 76 14.89 7.10 13.85
C PRO A 76 13.61 7.96 13.89
N ARG A 77 13.47 8.86 12.90
CA ARG A 77 12.26 9.66 12.73
C ARG A 77 11.76 9.53 11.30
N GLN A 78 10.45 9.40 11.16
CA GLN A 78 9.78 9.52 9.87
C GLN A 78 9.79 11.01 9.51
N GLY A 79 10.62 11.37 8.53
CA GLY A 79 10.69 12.72 7.99
C GLY A 79 9.42 13.10 7.23
N PRO A 80 9.31 14.33 6.74
CA PRO A 80 8.19 14.73 5.90
C PRO A 80 8.16 13.93 4.61
N TYR A 81 6.95 13.67 4.12
CA TYR A 81 6.71 13.25 2.73
C TYR A 81 6.45 14.49 1.89
N ILE A 82 7.11 14.60 0.74
CA ILE A 82 7.09 15.79 -0.11
C ILE A 82 6.58 15.38 -1.48
N GLU A 83 5.53 16.07 -1.91
CA GLU A 83 4.98 16.00 -3.26
C GLU A 83 5.00 17.40 -3.84
N ASP A 84 5.66 17.56 -4.98
CA ASP A 84 5.51 18.72 -5.83
C ASP A 84 4.10 18.68 -6.45
N GLY A 85 3.48 19.84 -6.60
CA GLY A 85 2.12 19.93 -7.14
C GLY A 85 2.07 19.77 -8.67
N GLY A 86 0.87 19.92 -9.25
CA GLY A 86 0.64 19.96 -10.70
C GLY A 86 0.75 18.58 -11.38
N PRO A 87 -0.32 17.79 -11.50
CA PRO A 87 -0.22 16.37 -11.87
C PRO A 87 0.61 16.08 -13.13
N GLY A 88 1.43 15.03 -13.09
CA GLY A 88 2.20 14.53 -14.23
C GLY A 88 3.71 14.82 -14.15
N GLU A 89 4.13 15.73 -13.28
CA GLU A 89 5.55 15.98 -13.02
C GLU A 89 6.13 14.95 -12.04
N PRO A 90 7.39 14.52 -12.21
CA PRO A 90 8.06 13.67 -11.25
C PRO A 90 8.55 14.47 -10.04
N ASN A 91 8.25 13.99 -8.83
CA ASN A 91 8.87 14.50 -7.59
C ASN A 91 10.39 14.23 -7.54
N VAL A 92 10.87 13.31 -8.39
CA VAL A 92 12.28 12.98 -8.54
C VAL A 92 12.82 13.80 -9.71
N GLN A 93 13.55 14.88 -9.40
CA GLN A 93 14.31 15.60 -10.41
C GLN A 93 15.46 14.70 -10.90
N MET A 94 15.31 14.20 -12.13
CA MET A 94 16.27 13.38 -12.86
C MET A 94 17.47 14.16 -13.38
#